data_AF-A0A5E7FJ87-F1
#
_entry.id   AF-A0A5E7FJ87-F1
#
_cell.length_a   1.000
_cell.length_b   1.000
_cell.length_c   1.000
_cell.angle_alpha   90.00
_cell.angle_beta   90.00
_cell.angle_gamma   90.00
#
_symmetry.space_group_name_H-M   'P 1'
#
loop_
_entity.id
_entity.type
_entity.pdbx_description
1 polymer ?
#
loop_
_entity_poly.entity_id
_entity_poly.type
_entity_poly.pdbx_seq_one_letter_code
_entity_poly.pdbx_strand_id
1 'polypeptide(L)' 'MQEVRAIKALPYKIDKSEEVSLDMDVAAKYIAVCAGIPPSSVNQLDLADLNALSWAVASFFMSAASAPSPT' A
#
# COMPACT_ATOMS: atom_id res chain seq x y z
N MET A 1 -2.46 13.08 -2.95
CA MET A 1 -1.11 13.19 -2.31
C MET A 1 -1.15 13.66 -0.85
N GLN A 2 -2.32 13.92 -0.23
CA GLN A 2 -2.39 14.38 1.17
C GLN A 2 -2.30 13.22 2.18
N GLU A 3 -2.73 12.01 1.80
CA GLU A 3 -2.86 10.87 2.72
C GLU A 3 -1.57 10.05 2.88
N VAL A 4 -0.72 10.01 1.85
CA VAL A 4 0.66 9.46 1.94
C VAL A 4 1.48 10.20 3.02
N ARG A 5 1.23 11.50 3.21
CA ARG A 5 1.88 12.32 4.26
C ARG A 5 1.40 11.99 5.67
N ALA A 6 0.21 11.40 5.83
CA ALA A 6 -0.33 11.04 7.14
C ALA A 6 0.22 9.69 7.62
N ILE A 7 0.36 8.72 6.72
CA ILE A 7 0.77 7.35 7.06
C ILE A 7 2.28 7.26 7.34
N LYS A 8 3.12 8.10 6.69
CA LYS A 8 4.58 8.22 6.92
C LYS A 8 5.38 6.90 6.85
N ALA A 9 4.78 5.84 6.33
CA ALA A 9 5.35 4.51 6.20
C ALA A 9 5.03 3.92 4.83
N LEU A 10 5.91 3.04 4.35
CA LEU A 10 5.70 2.26 3.14
C LEU A 10 4.88 0.99 3.49
N PRO A 11 4.03 0.51 2.56
CA PRO A 11 3.24 -0.72 2.74
C PRO A 11 4.09 -1.99 2.66
N TYR A 12 5.41 -1.87 2.47
CA TYR A 12 6.36 -2.97 2.44
C TYR A 12 7.67 -2.58 3.12
N LYS A 13 8.45 -3.59 3.51
CA LYS A 13 9.82 -3.50 4.00
C LYS A 13 10.69 -4.40 3.14
N ILE A 14 11.87 -3.91 2.83
CA ILE A 14 12.92 -4.68 2.17
C ILE A 14 13.92 -5.02 3.26
N ASP A 15 14.15 -6.31 3.49
CA ASP A 15 15.11 -6.76 4.48
C ASP A 15 16.53 -6.86 3.90
N LYS A 16 17.48 -7.32 4.71
CA LYS A 16 18.89 -7.45 4.31
C LYS A 16 19.14 -8.54 3.27
N SER A 17 18.18 -9.45 3.08
CA SER A 17 18.20 -10.49 2.06
C SER A 17 17.55 -10.02 0.75
N GLU A 18 17.22 -8.73 0.64
CA GLU A 18 16.47 -8.14 -0.46
C GLU A 18 15.05 -8.73 -0.62
N GLU A 19 14.54 -9.42 0.41
CA GLU A 19 13.18 -9.96 0.38
C GLU A 19 12.17 -8.87 0.73
N VAL A 20 11.10 -8.80 -0.06
CA VAL A 20 10.02 -7.84 0.13
C VAL A 20 8.96 -8.46 1.03
N SER A 21 8.79 -7.88 2.21
CA SER A 21 7.73 -8.24 3.16
C SER A 21 6.68 -7.14 3.23
N LEU A 22 5.40 -7.50 3.12
CA LEU A 22 4.30 -6.53 3.26
C LEU A 22 4.07 -6.17 4.73
N ASP A 23 3.82 -4.90 4.99
CA ASP A 23 3.32 -4.42 6.27
C ASP A 23 1.80 -4.24 6.16
N MET A 24 1.07 -5.27 6.59
CA MET A 24 -0.40 -5.35 6.41
C MET A 24 -1.15 -4.24 7.15
N ASP A 25 -0.61 -3.74 8.27
CA ASP A 25 -1.21 -2.62 9.01
C ASP A 25 -1.12 -1.31 8.19
N VAL A 26 0.04 -1.07 7.58
CA VAL A 26 0.26 0.10 6.71
C VAL A 26 -0.51 -0.05 5.40
N ALA A 27 -0.51 -1.23 4.80
CA ALA A 27 -1.26 -1.52 3.58
C ALA A 27 -2.77 -1.32 3.80
N ALA A 28 -3.34 -1.82 4.90
CA ALA A 28 -4.75 -1.63 5.23
C ALA A 28 -5.16 -0.14 5.34
N LYS A 29 -4.28 0.72 5.89
CA LYS A 29 -4.50 2.17 5.97
C LYS A 29 -4.55 2.80 4.57
N TYR A 30 -3.64 2.41 3.68
CA TYR A 30 -3.68 2.86 2.29
C TYR A 30 -4.91 2.32 1.55
N ILE A 31 -5.33 1.08 1.79
CA ILE A 31 -6.54 0.50 1.18
C ILE A 31 -7.77 1.29 1.62
N ALA A 32 -7.93 1.57 2.92
CA ALA A 32 -9.04 2.36 3.44
C ALA A 32 -9.13 3.75 2.78
N VAL A 33 -7.98 4.41 2.68
CA VAL A 33 -7.81 5.70 2.01
C VAL A 33 -8.17 5.61 0.52
N CYS A 34 -7.55 4.70 -0.23
CA CYS A 34 -7.72 4.59 -1.67
C CYS A 34 -9.14 4.18 -2.07
N ALA A 35 -9.78 3.33 -1.27
CA ALA A 35 -11.16 2.90 -1.48
C ALA A 35 -12.20 3.86 -0.90
N GLY A 36 -11.79 4.87 -0.11
CA GLY A 36 -12.70 5.80 0.56
C GLY A 36 -13.62 5.11 1.58
N ILE A 37 -13.17 4.01 2.18
CA ILE A 37 -13.96 3.21 3.13
C ILE A 37 -13.42 3.36 4.56
N PRO A 38 -14.27 3.16 5.59
CA PRO A 38 -13.83 3.10 6.97
C PRO A 38 -12.76 1.99 7.18
N PRO A 39 -11.77 2.18 8.07
CA PRO A 39 -10.80 1.14 8.41
C PRO A 39 -11.47 -0.16 8.92
N SER A 40 -12.59 -0.04 9.61
CA SER A 40 -13.39 -1.18 10.07
C SER A 40 -13.93 -2.03 8.92
N SER A 41 -14.17 -1.45 7.75
CA SER A 41 -14.57 -2.18 6.54
C SER A 41 -13.43 -2.98 5.94
N VAL A 42 -12.18 -2.49 6.04
CA VAL A 42 -10.99 -3.24 5.60
C VAL A 42 -10.80 -4.50 6.45
N ASN A 43 -11.11 -4.45 7.75
CA ASN A 43 -11.05 -5.61 8.65
C ASN A 43 -12.09 -6.70 8.33
N GLN A 44 -13.07 -6.42 7.46
CA GLN A 44 -14.05 -7.40 7.01
C GLN A 44 -13.69 -8.02 5.64
N LEU A 45 -12.59 -7.59 5.02
CA LEU A 45 -12.12 -8.20 3.78
C LEU A 45 -11.64 -9.62 4.05
N ASP A 46 -11.87 -10.49 3.06
CA ASP A 46 -11.24 -11.80 3.06
C ASP A 46 -9.71 -11.67 3.02
N LEU A 47 -9.01 -12.62 3.63
CA LEU A 47 -7.54 -12.59 3.70
C LEU A 47 -6.90 -12.62 2.32
N ALA A 48 -7.50 -13.31 1.35
CA ALA A 48 -7.00 -13.33 -0.03
C ALA A 48 -7.17 -11.97 -0.71
N ASP A 49 -8.33 -11.32 -0.53
CA ASP A 49 -8.58 -9.97 -1.07
C ASP A 49 -7.67 -8.93 -0.42
N LEU A 50 -7.51 -9.00 0.90
CA LEU A 50 -6.61 -8.11 1.64
C LEU A 50 -5.17 -8.26 1.15
N ASN A 51 -4.70 -9.49 0.93
CA ASN A 51 -3.37 -9.74 0.39
C ASN A 51 -3.24 -9.21 -1.06
N ALA A 52 -4.21 -9.47 -1.93
CA ALA A 52 -4.21 -8.98 -3.30
C ALA A 52 -4.17 -7.45 -3.37
N LEU A 53 -5.00 -6.78 -2.56
CA LEU A 53 -5.03 -5.32 -2.46
C LEU A 53 -3.73 -4.76 -1.86
N SER A 54 -3.14 -5.45 -0.88
CA SER A 54 -1.86 -5.03 -0.28
C SER A 54 -0.72 -5.06 -1.30
N TRP A 55 -0.68 -6.10 -2.14
CA TRP A 55 0.26 -6.18 -3.27
C TRP A 55 -0.02 -5.12 -4.34
N ALA A 56 -1.29 -4.84 -4.65
CA ALA A 56 -1.64 -3.77 -5.57
C ALA A 56 -1.16 -2.41 -5.08
N VAL A 57 -1.37 -2.11 -3.79
CA VAL A 57 -0.87 -0.90 -3.15
C VAL A 57 0.66 -0.85 -3.17
N ALA A 58 1.34 -1.93 -2.79
CA ALA A 58 2.81 -1.98 -2.82
C ALA A 58 3.38 -1.76 -4.23
N SER A 59 2.73 -2.31 -5.25
CA SER A 59 3.12 -2.13 -6.66
C SER A 59 3.12 -0.66 -7.08
N PHE A 60 2.20 0.18 -6.57
CA PHE A 60 2.22 1.63 -6.84
C PHE A 60 3.48 2.34 -6.34
N PHE A 61 4.12 1.81 -5.29
CA PHE A 61 5.34 2.37 -4.70
C PHE A 61 6.61 1.69 -5.21
N MET A 62 6.54 0.46 -5.70
CA MET A 62 7.67 -0.29 -6.26
C MET A 62 7.85 -0.04 -7.76
N SER A 63 6.76 0.19 -8.48
CA SER A 63 6.82 0.61 -9.88
C SER A 63 7.35 2.04 -9.91
N ALA A 64 8.56 2.22 -10.45
CA ALA A 64 9.09 3.55 -10.71
C ALA A 64 8.05 4.34 -11.49
N ALA A 65 7.59 5.46 -10.92
CA ALA A 65 6.71 6.38 -11.63
C ALA A 65 7.34 6.63 -13.00
N SER A 66 6.62 6.20 -14.05
CA SER A 66 7.03 6.34 -15.45
C SER A 66 7.62 7.73 -15.68
N ALA A 67 8.69 7.77 -16.48
CA ALA A 67 9.54 8.93 -16.77
C ALA A 67 8.84 10.29 -16.62
N PRO A 68 9.53 11.31 -16.04
CA PRO A 68 8.95 12.63 -15.83
C PRO A 68 8.28 13.11 -17.12
N SER A 69 7.01 13.52 -16.99
CA SER A 69 6.26 14.11 -18.10
C SER A 69 7.11 15.21 -18.74
N PRO A 70 7.38 15.17 -20.06
CA PRO A 70 8.12 16.24 -20.70
C PRO A 70 7.31 17.54 -20.58
N THR A 71 7.94 18.54 -19.96
CA THR A 71 7.47 19.93 -19.89
C THR A 71 7.37 20.58 -21.26
#